data_AF-Q0C9T3-F1
#
_entry.id   AF-Q0C9T3-F1
#
_cell.length_a   1.000
_cell.length_b   1.000
_cell.length_c   1.000
_cell.angle_alpha   90.00
_cell.angle_beta   90.00
_cell.angle_gamma   90.00
#
_symmetry.space_group_name_H-M   'P 1'
#
loop_
_entity.id
_entity.type
_entity.pdbx_description
1 polymer ?
#
loop_
_entity_poly.entity_id
_entity_poly.type
_entity_poly.pdbx_seq_one_letter_code
_entity_poly.pdbx_strand_id
1 'polypeptide(L)'
;MLSRAVLPLTRPNVLASTVRVSTLPLSHARWYAKVGKPKAPYKLPDSVKPPKPESTSASQQQEPAPEQPEFDTPADAQKNSSQKTSEPSTTPEQDAAPQKPLPDLTQGIPSTLAAELEARQKKRGPTPLNLTEDPSRAEEEYTDDGSGGEIPRDRYESSLDRRRARMANLMYVLFLLAGAGGVAYLGRNWETAEEEAAHPETPSGWGLGLWYNRVKARFSDLTSYYKDPAFPKLLPDEDPNMRQPYTLVLSLEDLLVHSEWSREHGWRVAKRPGVDYFLRYLNQYYELVLFTSVPSMMADQVLRKLDPYRIIRWPLFREATRYKDGEYIKDLSYLNRDLSKVILIDTKEEHARLQPENAIILDKWLGDPKDKTLVALIPFLEYMAGMGVDDVRTVLKSFEGTNIPVEFAKREKAMRERFEKELAEEQKKRPKVGMGSLASALGLKSTRTLDGEQSPSEGLAQGKMLWDQIRERGQKNYEMIEKEIRENGEKWLAEMAAEEEKARQEQMAQMKGSFTSMFGAGKN
;
A
#
# COMPACT_ATOMS: atom_id res chain seq x y z
N MET A 1 -14.58 30.81 49.37
CA MET A 1 -15.14 29.45 49.27
C MET A 1 -14.44 28.80 48.08
N LEU A 2 -13.29 28.11 48.18
CA LEU A 2 -12.84 27.09 49.15
C LEU A 2 -13.78 25.88 49.26
N SER A 3 -13.65 24.97 48.28
CA SER A 3 -13.82 23.51 48.44
C SER A 3 -12.74 22.85 47.58
N ARG A 4 -11.61 22.42 48.16
CA ARG A 4 -11.43 21.02 48.61
C ARG A 4 -11.98 20.01 47.60
N ALA A 5 -11.17 19.68 46.60
CA ALA A 5 -11.19 18.39 45.92
C ALA A 5 -9.77 17.79 46.00
N VAL A 6 -9.48 17.12 47.12
CA VAL A 6 -8.35 16.19 47.20
C VAL A 6 -8.81 14.92 46.50
N LEU A 7 -8.20 14.61 45.35
CA LEU A 7 -8.43 13.36 44.62
C LEU A 7 -7.09 12.70 44.25
N PRO A 8 -7.07 11.37 44.09
CA PRO A 8 -5.96 10.58 44.63
C PRO A 8 -4.73 10.49 43.73
N LEU A 9 -3.58 10.78 44.32
CA LEU A 9 -2.29 10.26 43.87
C LEU A 9 -2.27 8.74 44.03
N THR A 10 -2.54 8.00 42.96
CA THR A 10 -1.84 6.74 42.58
C THR A 10 -2.45 6.13 41.32
N ARG A 11 -1.73 6.20 40.20
CA ARG A 11 -1.78 5.20 39.13
C ARG A 11 -0.34 4.87 38.73
N PRO A 12 0.13 3.63 38.90
CA PRO A 12 1.50 3.25 38.58
C PRO A 12 1.63 2.91 37.09
N ASN A 13 1.33 3.85 36.20
CA ASN A 13 1.80 3.79 34.81
C ASN A 13 3.15 4.52 34.72
N VAL A 14 4.16 3.92 35.37
CA VAL A 14 5.56 4.29 35.12
C VAL A 14 5.83 3.93 33.66
N LEU A 15 6.15 4.93 32.84
CA LEU A 15 6.62 4.71 31.47
C LEU A 15 7.98 4.02 31.53
N ALA A 16 7.96 2.69 31.57
CA ALA A 16 9.12 1.85 31.35
C ALA A 16 9.51 1.95 29.86
N SER A 17 10.16 3.07 29.51
CA SER A 17 10.80 3.25 28.21
C SER A 17 12.01 2.32 28.13
N THR A 18 11.77 1.02 27.88
CA THR A 18 12.85 0.10 27.47
C THR A 18 13.54 0.73 26.28
N VAL A 19 14.87 0.88 26.33
CA VAL A 19 15.66 1.27 25.15
C VAL A 19 15.37 0.24 24.06
N ARG A 20 14.60 0.66 23.05
CA ARG A 20 14.29 -0.13 21.86
C ARG A 20 14.95 0.56 20.67
N VAL A 21 16.24 0.31 20.49
CA VAL A 21 16.68 0.04 19.14
C VAL A 21 15.86 -1.16 18.64
N SER A 22 15.35 -1.08 17.43
CA SER A 22 14.60 -2.15 16.78
C SER A 22 15.53 -3.30 16.37
N THR A 23 16.13 -3.99 17.34
CA THR A 23 16.61 -5.37 17.14
C THR A 23 15.41 -6.31 17.14
N LEU A 24 14.54 -6.18 16.15
CA LEU A 24 13.54 -7.20 15.85
C LEU A 24 14.30 -8.45 15.39
N PRO A 25 14.25 -9.58 16.10
CA PRO A 25 14.62 -10.84 15.49
C PRO A 25 13.56 -11.17 14.45
N LEU A 26 13.84 -10.77 13.20
CA LEU A 26 13.60 -11.50 11.95
C LEU A 26 12.50 -12.58 12.00
N SER A 27 11.29 -12.17 12.35
CA SER A 27 10.09 -13.03 12.49
C SER A 27 8.87 -12.46 11.76
N HIS A 28 9.09 -11.46 10.89
CA HIS A 28 8.18 -11.13 9.81
C HIS A 28 8.57 -11.90 8.54
N ALA A 29 8.69 -13.22 8.68
CA ALA A 29 8.43 -14.11 7.56
C ALA A 29 7.06 -13.71 6.99
N ARG A 30 6.98 -13.50 5.67
CA ARG A 30 5.72 -13.18 5.00
C ARG A 30 4.70 -14.27 5.34
N TRP A 31 3.77 -13.96 6.24
CA TRP A 31 2.60 -14.78 6.51
C TRP A 31 1.64 -14.68 5.32
N TYR A 32 2.02 -15.34 4.22
CA TYR A 32 1.03 -16.14 3.53
C TYR A 32 0.45 -17.07 4.59
N ALA A 33 -0.80 -16.83 4.96
CA ALA A 33 -1.50 -17.69 5.88
C ALA A 33 -1.42 -19.12 5.34
N LYS A 34 -0.71 -20.00 6.07
CA LYS A 34 -0.93 -21.45 5.96
C LYS A 34 -2.31 -21.74 6.54
N VAL A 35 -3.34 -21.34 5.78
CA VAL A 35 -4.71 -21.76 5.98
C VAL A 35 -4.69 -23.27 5.86
N GLY A 36 -4.81 -23.96 7.00
CA GLY A 36 -5.14 -25.37 7.00
C GLY A 36 -6.40 -25.54 6.16
N LYS A 37 -6.31 -26.41 5.12
CA LYS A 37 -7.28 -26.62 4.04
C LYS A 37 -8.68 -26.11 4.38
N PRO A 38 -9.26 -25.14 3.63
CA PRO A 38 -10.58 -24.60 3.95
C PRO A 38 -11.59 -25.75 4.04
N LYS A 39 -12.34 -25.81 5.13
CA LYS A 39 -13.49 -26.73 5.25
C LYS A 39 -14.50 -26.30 4.20
N ALA A 40 -14.69 -27.13 3.17
CA ALA A 40 -15.61 -26.83 2.07
C ALA A 40 -17.04 -26.58 2.62
N PRO A 41 -17.68 -25.45 2.32
CA PRO A 41 -19.01 -25.11 2.84
C PRO A 41 -20.12 -25.75 1.98
N TYR A 42 -20.04 -27.07 1.75
CA TYR A 42 -21.15 -27.83 1.15
C TYR A 42 -21.07 -29.31 1.52
N LYS A 43 -22.14 -29.84 2.15
CA LYS A 43 -22.38 -31.28 2.19
C LYS A 43 -23.27 -31.63 0.99
N LEU A 44 -22.75 -32.41 0.05
CA LEU A 44 -23.63 -33.04 -0.93
C LEU A 44 -24.55 -34.05 -0.21
N PRO A 45 -25.83 -34.16 -0.60
CA PRO A 45 -26.72 -35.19 -0.08
C PRO A 45 -26.24 -36.59 -0.50
N ASP A 46 -26.52 -37.60 0.34
CA ASP A 46 -25.90 -38.93 0.27
C ASP A 46 -26.27 -39.81 -0.95
N SER A 47 -27.02 -39.29 -1.94
CA SER A 47 -27.42 -40.03 -3.13
C SER A 47 -26.35 -40.12 -4.24
N VAL A 48 -25.18 -39.48 -4.08
CA VAL A 48 -24.12 -39.47 -5.11
C VAL A 48 -22.75 -39.81 -4.52
N LYS A 49 -22.54 -41.10 -4.24
CA LYS A 49 -21.22 -41.72 -4.08
C LYS A 49 -21.20 -43.10 -4.73
N PRO A 50 -20.26 -43.41 -5.65
CA PRO A 50 -20.05 -44.77 -6.12
C PRO A 50 -19.45 -45.65 -4.99
N PRO A 51 -19.73 -46.95 -4.97
CA PRO A 51 -19.31 -47.82 -3.87
C PRO A 51 -17.80 -48.10 -3.86
N LYS A 52 -17.22 -48.21 -2.66
CA LYS A 52 -15.90 -48.81 -2.42
C LYS A 52 -16.05 -50.34 -2.32
N PRO A 53 -15.16 -51.14 -2.92
CA PRO A 53 -15.02 -52.57 -2.61
C PRO A 53 -14.16 -52.79 -1.36
N GLU A 54 -14.39 -53.89 -0.64
CA GLU A 54 -13.66 -54.30 0.57
C GLU A 54 -12.74 -55.51 0.35
N SER A 55 -11.62 -55.51 1.09
CA SER A 55 -10.86 -56.64 1.66
C SER A 55 -10.40 -57.86 0.82
N THR A 56 -9.09 -58.10 0.85
CA THR A 56 -8.34 -59.37 1.11
C THR A 56 -6.84 -59.05 1.02
N SER A 57 -5.85 -59.65 1.70
CA SER A 57 -5.68 -60.32 3.00
C SER A 57 -4.22 -60.81 3.07
N ALA A 58 -3.43 -60.29 4.03
CA ALA A 58 -2.23 -60.87 4.69
C ALA A 58 -1.06 -61.56 3.93
N SER A 59 0.19 -61.11 4.20
CA SER A 59 1.44 -61.87 4.51
C SER A 59 2.63 -60.88 4.59
N GLN A 60 3.16 -60.52 5.77
CA GLN A 60 4.25 -61.14 6.59
C GLN A 60 5.72 -60.79 6.22
N GLN A 61 6.45 -60.41 7.29
CA GLN A 61 7.79 -59.80 7.45
C GLN A 61 9.03 -60.46 6.78
N GLN A 62 10.06 -59.66 6.42
CA GLN A 62 11.45 -59.70 6.99
C GLN A 62 12.45 -58.70 6.34
N GLU A 63 13.39 -58.17 7.15
CA GLU A 63 14.70 -57.55 6.79
C GLU A 63 15.84 -58.53 7.21
N PRO A 64 17.17 -58.34 6.97
CA PRO A 64 17.94 -57.20 6.39
C PRO A 64 19.10 -57.52 5.38
N ALA A 65 19.65 -56.48 4.71
CA ALA A 65 21.07 -56.13 4.34
C ALA A 65 22.17 -57.17 3.93
N PRO A 66 23.39 -56.77 3.48
CA PRO A 66 23.81 -55.82 2.41
C PRO A 66 24.97 -56.36 1.48
N GLU A 67 25.35 -55.67 0.39
CA GLU A 67 26.76 -55.54 -0.11
C GLU A 67 26.90 -54.49 -1.26
N GLN A 68 28.13 -54.15 -1.69
CA GLN A 68 28.54 -52.88 -2.35
C GLN A 68 29.06 -53.03 -3.83
N PRO A 69 29.96 -52.17 -4.40
CA PRO A 69 29.76 -50.78 -4.94
C PRO A 69 30.29 -50.54 -6.40
N GLU A 70 30.49 -49.26 -6.76
CA GLU A 70 31.34 -48.67 -7.85
C GLU A 70 30.73 -48.63 -9.29
N PHE A 71 30.80 -47.53 -10.05
CA PHE A 71 31.96 -46.66 -10.35
C PHE A 71 31.58 -45.19 -10.67
N ASP A 72 32.58 -44.27 -10.67
CA ASP A 72 32.40 -42.80 -10.59
C ASP A 72 32.88 -41.98 -11.83
N THR A 73 32.13 -40.93 -12.19
CA THR A 73 32.60 -39.62 -12.78
C THR A 73 33.27 -39.57 -14.20
N PRO A 74 33.71 -38.40 -14.75
CA PRO A 74 32.85 -37.29 -15.23
C PRO A 74 33.30 -36.57 -16.57
N ALA A 75 32.48 -35.59 -16.99
CA ALA A 75 32.83 -34.27 -17.59
C ALA A 75 33.54 -34.07 -18.97
N ASP A 76 32.80 -33.36 -19.85
CA ASP A 76 33.17 -32.16 -20.64
C ASP A 76 33.94 -32.15 -21.99
N ALA A 77 33.68 -31.05 -22.72
CA ALA A 77 34.46 -30.38 -23.80
C ALA A 77 34.32 -30.76 -25.30
N GLN A 78 33.51 -29.94 -26.00
CA GLN A 78 33.85 -29.13 -27.21
C GLN A 78 34.50 -29.69 -28.52
N LYS A 79 33.99 -29.12 -29.63
CA LYS A 79 34.60 -28.84 -30.98
C LYS A 79 34.57 -29.89 -32.11
N ASN A 80 33.65 -29.62 -33.05
CA ASN A 80 33.88 -29.24 -34.47
C ASN A 80 34.81 -30.05 -35.41
N SER A 81 34.36 -30.11 -36.67
CA SER A 81 35.03 -30.56 -37.93
C SER A 81 34.84 -32.04 -38.29
N SER A 82 34.79 -32.49 -39.54
CA SER A 82 34.57 -31.91 -40.88
C SER A 82 34.80 -33.07 -41.87
N GLN A 83 34.06 -33.10 -43.00
CA GLN A 83 34.35 -33.91 -44.21
C GLN A 83 34.28 -35.46 -44.05
N LYS A 84 34.20 -36.27 -45.12
CA LYS A 84 33.46 -36.30 -46.40
C LYS A 84 33.95 -37.55 -47.16
N THR A 85 33.07 -38.30 -47.85
CA THR A 85 33.38 -39.27 -48.95
C THR A 85 34.23 -40.52 -48.58
N SER A 86 34.10 -41.71 -49.21
CA SER A 86 33.37 -42.14 -50.42
C SER A 86 33.20 -43.68 -50.54
N GLU A 87 32.00 -44.13 -50.97
CA GLU A 87 31.72 -45.23 -51.95
C GLU A 87 32.18 -46.70 -51.65
N PRO A 88 31.84 -47.73 -52.49
CA PRO A 88 30.47 -48.25 -52.70
C PRO A 88 30.37 -49.81 -52.77
N SER A 89 29.15 -50.40 -52.77
CA SER A 89 28.77 -51.56 -53.66
C SER A 89 27.35 -52.14 -53.45
N THR A 90 26.56 -52.12 -54.54
CA THR A 90 25.57 -53.13 -55.04
C THR A 90 24.40 -53.71 -54.20
N THR A 91 23.19 -53.41 -54.71
CA THR A 91 21.82 -54.01 -54.66
C THR A 91 21.71 -55.56 -54.78
N PRO A 92 20.52 -56.24 -54.62
CA PRO A 92 19.09 -55.79 -54.74
C PRO A 92 18.22 -55.95 -53.45
N GLU A 93 17.20 -55.12 -53.19
CA GLU A 93 15.81 -55.11 -53.74
C GLU A 93 15.00 -56.37 -53.32
N GLN A 94 13.76 -56.33 -52.80
CA GLN A 94 12.72 -55.28 -52.61
C GLN A 94 12.24 -55.30 -51.12
N ASP A 95 11.31 -54.52 -50.59
CA ASP A 95 10.34 -53.53 -51.11
C ASP A 95 10.15 -52.37 -50.09
N ALA A 96 9.59 -51.22 -50.51
CA ALA A 96 9.18 -50.13 -49.62
C ALA A 96 8.12 -49.19 -50.26
N ALA A 97 7.10 -48.80 -49.47
CA ALA A 97 6.09 -47.84 -49.91
C ALA A 97 6.66 -46.40 -50.05
N PRO A 98 6.33 -45.65 -51.13
CA PRO A 98 7.02 -44.40 -51.43
C PRO A 98 6.53 -43.20 -50.59
N GLN A 99 7.44 -42.62 -49.81
CA GLN A 99 7.28 -41.27 -49.27
C GLN A 99 7.48 -40.25 -50.40
N LYS A 100 6.51 -39.34 -50.60
CA LYS A 100 6.64 -38.22 -51.55
C LYS A 100 7.59 -37.16 -50.98
N PRO A 101 8.46 -36.53 -51.79
CA PRO A 101 9.29 -35.42 -51.33
C PRO A 101 8.43 -34.21 -50.93
N LEU A 102 8.92 -33.40 -49.99
CA LEU A 102 8.25 -32.17 -49.58
C LEU A 102 8.17 -31.17 -50.76
N PRO A 103 7.07 -30.42 -50.90
CA PRO A 103 6.93 -29.42 -51.96
C PRO A 103 7.84 -28.21 -51.71
N ASP A 104 8.39 -27.66 -52.79
CA ASP A 104 9.18 -26.43 -52.77
C ASP A 104 8.26 -25.22 -52.48
N LEU A 105 8.55 -24.49 -51.40
CA LEU A 105 7.74 -23.37 -50.90
C LEU A 105 8.11 -22.02 -51.52
N THR A 106 9.02 -21.98 -52.51
CA THR A 106 9.43 -20.74 -53.19
C THR A 106 8.37 -20.20 -54.16
N GLN A 107 7.36 -20.99 -54.53
CA GLN A 107 6.20 -20.53 -55.30
C GLN A 107 4.97 -20.42 -54.37
N GLY A 108 4.52 -19.18 -54.16
CA GLY A 108 3.42 -18.88 -53.23
C GLY A 108 2.10 -19.58 -53.59
N ILE A 109 1.29 -19.85 -52.57
CA ILE A 109 0.01 -20.57 -52.69
C ILE A 109 -0.92 -19.83 -53.68
N PRO A 110 -1.36 -20.45 -54.78
CA PRO A 110 -2.26 -19.80 -55.74
C PRO A 110 -3.64 -19.55 -55.10
N SER A 111 -4.16 -18.33 -55.26
CA SER A 111 -5.39 -17.90 -54.60
C SER A 111 -6.64 -18.66 -55.09
N THR A 112 -7.21 -19.49 -54.22
CA THR A 112 -8.44 -20.26 -54.48
C THR A 112 -9.65 -19.38 -54.78
N LEU A 113 -9.66 -18.15 -54.25
CA LEU A 113 -10.69 -17.13 -54.54
C LEU A 113 -10.77 -16.74 -56.03
N ALA A 114 -9.64 -16.66 -56.74
CA ALA A 114 -9.65 -16.31 -58.16
C ALA A 114 -10.30 -17.43 -59.00
N ALA A 115 -9.96 -18.69 -58.69
CA ALA A 115 -10.55 -19.85 -59.34
C ALA A 115 -12.06 -20.00 -59.04
N GLU A 116 -12.51 -19.74 -57.81
CA GLU A 116 -13.94 -19.69 -57.48
C GLU A 116 -14.67 -18.56 -58.22
N LEU A 117 -14.06 -17.37 -58.33
CA LEU A 117 -14.68 -16.22 -58.98
C LEU A 117 -14.84 -16.44 -60.49
N GLU A 118 -13.81 -16.99 -61.17
CA GLU A 118 -13.93 -17.44 -62.56
C GLU A 118 -14.96 -18.55 -62.76
N ALA A 119 -14.98 -19.56 -61.88
CA ALA A 119 -15.96 -20.64 -61.95
C ALA A 119 -17.40 -20.15 -61.75
N ARG A 120 -17.57 -19.08 -60.96
CA ARG A 120 -18.85 -18.39 -60.76
C ARG A 120 -19.24 -17.50 -61.93
N GLN A 121 -18.26 -16.91 -62.63
CA GLN A 121 -18.48 -16.17 -63.88
C GLN A 121 -18.92 -17.10 -65.02
N LYS A 122 -18.24 -18.25 -65.18
CA LYS A 122 -18.55 -19.30 -66.18
C LYS A 122 -19.91 -19.99 -65.98
N LYS A 123 -20.58 -19.81 -64.83
CA LYS A 123 -21.92 -20.37 -64.52
C LYS A 123 -23.10 -19.42 -64.82
N ARG A 124 -22.88 -18.21 -65.34
CA ARG A 124 -23.97 -17.34 -65.82
C ARG A 124 -24.25 -17.56 -67.31
N GLY A 125 -25.31 -18.32 -67.60
CA GLY A 125 -25.91 -18.33 -68.94
C GLY A 125 -26.59 -16.99 -69.28
N PRO A 126 -26.86 -16.71 -70.56
CA PRO A 126 -27.37 -15.42 -71.00
C PRO A 126 -28.84 -15.20 -70.60
N THR A 127 -29.13 -14.04 -70.03
CA THR A 127 -30.47 -13.46 -69.95
C THR A 127 -30.51 -12.20 -70.81
N PRO A 128 -31.58 -11.94 -71.58
CA PRO A 128 -31.55 -10.96 -72.66
C PRO A 128 -31.74 -9.54 -72.14
N LEU A 129 -30.71 -8.71 -72.29
CA LEU A 129 -30.81 -7.25 -72.20
C LEU A 129 -29.73 -6.60 -73.08
N ASN A 130 -29.86 -6.80 -74.38
CA ASN A 130 -29.27 -5.88 -75.35
C ASN A 130 -30.13 -4.61 -75.37
N LEU A 131 -29.61 -3.53 -74.80
CA LEU A 131 -29.91 -2.19 -75.30
C LEU A 131 -28.56 -1.52 -75.56
N THR A 132 -28.21 -1.49 -76.83
CA THR A 132 -26.86 -1.18 -77.32
C THR A 132 -26.57 0.32 -77.24
N GLU A 133 -25.33 0.59 -76.83
CA GLU A 133 -24.46 1.74 -77.09
C GLU A 133 -24.99 2.91 -77.94
N ASP A 134 -24.68 4.13 -77.48
CA ASP A 134 -24.15 5.16 -78.37
C ASP A 134 -23.03 5.94 -77.63
N PRO A 135 -21.75 5.82 -78.03
CA PRO A 135 -20.62 6.47 -77.37
C PRO A 135 -20.29 7.86 -77.95
N SER A 136 -21.20 8.47 -78.73
CA SER A 136 -20.95 9.73 -79.44
C SER A 136 -21.24 11.03 -78.66
N ARG A 137 -21.57 10.96 -77.35
CA ARG A 137 -21.89 12.15 -76.53
C ARG A 137 -21.09 12.25 -75.24
N ALA A 138 -19.76 12.34 -75.38
CA ALA A 138 -18.83 12.57 -74.28
C ALA A 138 -17.92 13.78 -74.54
N GLU A 139 -18.48 14.93 -74.92
CA GLU A 139 -17.73 16.19 -75.10
C GLU A 139 -18.65 17.44 -75.11
N GLU A 140 -19.41 17.68 -74.03
CA GLU A 140 -20.02 19.00 -73.76
C GLU A 140 -19.84 19.39 -72.28
N GLU A 141 -18.85 20.25 -72.06
CA GLU A 141 -18.60 21.09 -70.88
C GLU A 141 -19.82 22.00 -70.59
N TYR A 142 -20.38 22.01 -69.38
CA TYR A 142 -21.09 23.19 -68.81
C TYR A 142 -21.25 23.14 -67.27
N THR A 143 -20.53 24.06 -66.62
CA THR A 143 -20.88 24.91 -65.45
C THR A 143 -21.77 24.42 -64.28
N ASP A 144 -21.24 24.67 -63.09
CA ASP A 144 -21.95 24.93 -61.84
C ASP A 144 -22.90 26.16 -61.94
N ASP A 145 -24.21 25.95 -61.69
CA ASP A 145 -25.17 27.00 -61.30
C ASP A 145 -26.42 26.37 -60.62
N GLY A 146 -26.63 26.72 -59.35
CA GLY A 146 -27.91 27.21 -58.80
C GLY A 146 -29.23 26.42 -58.94
N SER A 147 -29.80 26.12 -57.77
CA SER A 147 -31.25 26.21 -57.48
C SER A 147 -32.21 25.31 -58.29
N GLY A 148 -32.44 24.10 -57.75
CA GLY A 148 -33.46 23.17 -58.29
C GLY A 148 -34.08 22.28 -57.22
N GLY A 149 -35.07 22.81 -56.49
CA GLY A 149 -36.10 22.06 -55.74
C GLY A 149 -35.65 21.01 -54.72
N GLU A 150 -35.91 21.26 -53.43
CA GLU A 150 -35.84 20.24 -52.38
C GLU A 150 -36.92 19.15 -52.55
N ILE A 151 -36.71 18.24 -53.49
CA ILE A 151 -37.36 16.94 -53.49
C ILE A 151 -36.76 16.17 -52.31
N PRO A 152 -37.54 15.72 -51.31
CA PRO A 152 -37.03 14.83 -50.28
C PRO A 152 -36.51 13.58 -50.97
N ARG A 153 -35.19 13.43 -51.02
CA ARG A 153 -34.55 12.22 -51.56
C ARG A 153 -34.77 11.11 -50.53
N ASP A 154 -35.93 10.46 -50.62
CA ASP A 154 -36.11 9.09 -50.16
C ASP A 154 -35.01 8.27 -50.82
N ARG A 155 -33.88 8.13 -50.11
CA ARG A 155 -32.76 7.31 -50.54
C ARG A 155 -33.32 5.95 -50.85
N TYR A 156 -33.02 5.44 -52.05
CA TYR A 156 -33.38 4.08 -52.40
C TYR A 156 -32.70 3.10 -51.43
N GLU A 157 -33.44 2.69 -50.40
CA GLU A 157 -32.98 1.71 -49.43
C GLU A 157 -33.09 0.33 -50.04
N SER A 158 -31.96 -0.38 -50.14
CA SER A 158 -32.01 -1.77 -50.57
C SER A 158 -32.80 -2.62 -49.57
N SER A 159 -33.42 -3.69 -50.05
CA SER A 159 -34.13 -4.65 -49.17
C SER A 159 -33.22 -5.29 -48.12
N LEU A 160 -31.91 -5.37 -48.40
CA LEU A 160 -30.88 -5.79 -47.45
C LEU A 160 -30.64 -4.74 -46.37
N ASP A 161 -30.59 -3.46 -46.72
CA ASP A 161 -30.40 -2.38 -45.74
C ASP A 161 -31.65 -2.19 -44.87
N ARG A 162 -32.86 -2.35 -45.42
CA ARG A 162 -34.09 -2.45 -44.61
C ARG A 162 -34.14 -3.66 -43.68
N ARG A 163 -33.44 -4.76 -44.02
CA ARG A 163 -33.29 -5.92 -43.12
C ARG A 163 -32.23 -5.65 -42.05
N ARG A 164 -31.12 -5.01 -42.40
CA ARG A 164 -30.06 -4.57 -41.48
C ARG A 164 -30.58 -3.53 -40.48
N ALA A 165 -31.31 -2.52 -40.94
CA ALA A 165 -31.93 -1.50 -40.10
C ALA A 165 -32.96 -2.09 -39.12
N ARG A 166 -33.82 -3.01 -39.58
CA ARG A 166 -34.73 -3.75 -38.68
C ARG A 166 -33.98 -4.60 -37.65
N MET A 167 -32.90 -5.27 -38.06
CA MET A 167 -32.04 -6.02 -37.14
C MET A 167 -31.32 -5.09 -36.14
N ALA A 168 -30.76 -3.97 -36.60
CA ALA A 168 -30.13 -2.97 -35.75
C ALA A 168 -31.11 -2.38 -34.73
N ASN A 169 -32.32 -2.01 -35.16
CA ASN A 169 -33.38 -1.52 -34.28
C ASN A 169 -33.79 -2.60 -33.25
N LEU A 170 -33.91 -3.87 -33.66
CA LEU A 170 -34.14 -4.97 -32.73
C LEU A 170 -32.99 -5.12 -31.73
N MET A 171 -31.73 -5.05 -32.17
CA MET A 171 -30.55 -5.10 -31.31
C MET A 171 -30.48 -3.90 -30.34
N TYR A 172 -30.85 -2.70 -30.77
CA TYR A 172 -30.95 -1.52 -29.89
C TYR A 172 -32.06 -1.69 -28.85
N VAL A 173 -33.23 -2.21 -29.23
CA VAL A 173 -34.32 -2.52 -28.28
C VAL A 173 -33.89 -3.59 -27.28
N LEU A 174 -33.24 -4.67 -27.72
CA LEU A 174 -32.71 -5.71 -26.85
C LEU A 174 -31.62 -5.17 -25.91
N PHE A 175 -30.73 -4.30 -26.40
CA PHE A 175 -29.71 -3.64 -25.59
C PHE A 175 -30.32 -2.71 -24.53
N LEU A 176 -31.35 -1.92 -24.88
CA LEU A 176 -32.07 -1.07 -23.95
C LEU A 176 -32.84 -1.88 -22.89
N LEU A 177 -33.49 -2.98 -23.29
CA LEU A 177 -34.16 -3.89 -22.35
C LEU A 177 -33.17 -4.59 -21.42
N ALA A 178 -32.02 -5.02 -21.92
CA ALA A 178 -30.94 -5.60 -21.10
C ALA A 178 -30.35 -4.56 -20.14
N GLY A 179 -30.13 -3.33 -20.59
CA GLY A 179 -29.66 -2.21 -19.76
C GLY A 179 -30.67 -1.85 -18.66
N ALA A 180 -31.95 -1.71 -19.00
CA ALA A 180 -33.02 -1.45 -18.05
C ALA A 180 -33.18 -2.59 -17.02
N GLY A 181 -33.09 -3.84 -17.47
CA GLY A 181 -33.08 -5.02 -16.60
C GLY A 181 -31.86 -5.06 -15.66
N GLY A 182 -30.67 -4.68 -16.16
CA GLY A 182 -29.46 -4.54 -15.36
C GLY A 182 -29.58 -3.46 -14.28
N VAL A 183 -30.14 -2.29 -14.61
CA VAL A 183 -30.40 -1.22 -13.63
C VAL A 183 -31.47 -1.64 -12.62
N ALA A 184 -32.55 -2.32 -13.06
CA ALA A 184 -33.55 -2.91 -12.17
C ALA A 184 -32.94 -3.87 -11.15
N TYR A 185 -32.06 -4.76 -11.63
CA TYR A 185 -31.30 -5.70 -10.80
C TYR A 185 -30.36 -4.99 -9.81
N LEU A 186 -29.67 -3.93 -10.23
CA LEU A 186 -28.77 -3.13 -9.36
C LEU A 186 -29.47 -2.44 -8.18
N GLY A 187 -30.80 -2.31 -8.17
CA GLY A 187 -31.54 -1.77 -7.03
C GLY A 187 -32.15 -2.82 -6.09
N ARG A 188 -31.83 -4.11 -6.27
CA ARG A 188 -32.20 -5.21 -5.35
C ARG A 188 -31.77 -4.92 -3.92
N ASN A 189 -32.38 -5.58 -2.94
CA ASN A 189 -31.92 -5.50 -1.55
C ASN A 189 -30.51 -6.10 -1.39
N TRP A 190 -29.87 -5.85 -0.26
CA TRP A 190 -28.61 -6.51 0.11
C TRP A 190 -28.88 -7.99 0.41
N GLU A 191 -27.93 -8.87 0.07
CA GLU A 191 -28.10 -10.32 0.29
C GLU A 191 -27.42 -10.79 1.57
N THR A 192 -26.40 -10.06 2.02
CA THR A 192 -25.61 -10.40 3.20
C THR A 192 -25.72 -9.29 4.25
N ALA A 193 -25.88 -9.65 5.52
CA ALA A 193 -25.92 -8.68 6.62
C ALA A 193 -24.62 -7.82 6.73
N GLU A 194 -23.50 -8.35 6.24
CA GLU A 194 -22.22 -7.63 6.15
C GLU A 194 -22.24 -6.50 5.11
N GLU A 195 -22.94 -6.68 3.97
CA GLU A 195 -23.15 -5.63 2.96
C GLU A 195 -24.07 -4.53 3.50
N GLU A 196 -25.12 -4.91 4.22
CA GLU A 196 -26.04 -3.95 4.85
C GLU A 196 -25.35 -3.14 5.97
N ALA A 197 -24.43 -3.76 6.71
CA ALA A 197 -23.57 -3.06 7.68
C ALA A 197 -22.53 -2.14 7.02
N ALA A 198 -22.07 -2.45 5.80
CA ALA A 198 -21.15 -1.60 5.04
C ALA A 198 -21.82 -0.33 4.49
N HIS A 199 -23.13 -0.37 4.24
CA HIS A 199 -23.90 0.77 3.69
C HIS A 199 -25.09 1.19 4.59
N PRO A 200 -24.82 1.70 5.82
CA PRO A 200 -25.86 2.05 6.80
C PRO A 200 -26.84 3.12 6.28
N GLU A 201 -26.40 3.98 5.37
CA GLU A 201 -27.21 5.02 4.71
C GLU A 201 -28.22 4.47 3.68
N THR A 202 -28.16 3.18 3.32
CA THR A 202 -29.01 2.57 2.28
C THR A 202 -29.64 1.24 2.73
N PRO A 203 -30.57 1.26 3.71
CA PRO A 203 -31.19 0.04 4.23
C PRO A 203 -31.97 -0.75 3.17
N SER A 204 -32.10 -2.06 3.39
CA SER A 204 -32.98 -2.91 2.61
C SER A 204 -34.44 -2.50 2.79
N GLY A 205 -35.19 -2.37 1.70
CA GLY A 205 -36.54 -1.82 1.78
C GLY A 205 -37.15 -1.46 0.44
N TRP A 206 -38.48 -1.37 0.43
CA TRP A 206 -39.28 -1.03 -0.75
C TRP A 206 -39.53 0.48 -0.83
N GLY A 207 -39.25 1.07 -1.98
CA GLY A 207 -39.43 2.50 -2.24
C GLY A 207 -38.45 2.99 -3.31
N LEU A 208 -38.91 3.82 -4.25
CA LEU A 208 -38.12 4.24 -5.41
C LEU A 208 -36.84 5.01 -5.03
N GLY A 209 -36.90 5.84 -3.98
CA GLY A 209 -35.72 6.54 -3.45
C GLY A 209 -34.67 5.60 -2.86
N LEU A 210 -35.09 4.61 -2.05
CA LEU A 210 -34.18 3.61 -1.48
C LEU A 210 -33.59 2.70 -2.57
N TRP A 211 -34.41 2.28 -3.53
CA TRP A 211 -33.95 1.53 -4.71
C TRP A 211 -32.91 2.32 -5.51
N TYR A 212 -33.15 3.60 -5.79
CA TYR A 212 -32.20 4.47 -6.50
C TYR A 212 -30.91 4.68 -5.70
N ASN A 213 -31.01 4.87 -4.38
CA ASN A 213 -29.85 5.00 -3.51
C ASN A 213 -29.00 3.71 -3.51
N ARG A 214 -29.60 2.51 -3.55
CA ARG A 214 -28.86 1.24 -3.72
C ARG A 214 -28.22 1.09 -5.10
N VAL A 215 -28.90 1.49 -6.18
CA VAL A 215 -28.29 1.55 -7.54
C VAL A 215 -27.06 2.46 -7.51
N LYS A 216 -27.19 3.65 -6.89
CA LYS A 216 -26.10 4.63 -6.75
C LYS A 216 -24.96 4.12 -5.88
N ALA A 217 -25.25 3.44 -4.77
CA ALA A 217 -24.25 2.80 -3.91
C ALA A 217 -23.43 1.79 -4.71
N ARG A 218 -24.07 0.80 -5.34
CA ARG A 218 -23.38 -0.21 -6.16
C ARG A 218 -22.57 0.37 -7.32
N PHE A 219 -23.05 1.44 -7.95
CA PHE A 219 -22.27 2.18 -8.95
C PHE A 219 -21.07 2.91 -8.34
N SER A 220 -21.21 3.44 -7.12
CA SER A 220 -20.11 4.02 -6.35
C SER A 220 -19.07 2.95 -6.02
N ASP A 221 -19.50 1.77 -5.56
CA ASP A 221 -18.63 0.64 -5.17
C ASP A 221 -17.84 0.08 -6.36
N LEU A 222 -18.44 0.03 -7.56
CA LEU A 222 -17.72 -0.28 -8.79
C LEU A 222 -16.57 0.72 -9.07
N THR A 223 -16.68 1.95 -8.56
CA THR A 223 -15.64 2.98 -8.67
C THR A 223 -14.80 3.18 -7.40
N SER A 224 -15.12 2.53 -6.27
CA SER A 224 -14.44 2.76 -4.99
C SER A 224 -13.00 2.25 -5.04
N TYR A 225 -12.75 1.16 -5.76
CA TYR A 225 -11.40 0.63 -6.04
C TYR A 225 -10.41 1.68 -6.62
N TYR A 226 -10.90 2.71 -7.30
CA TYR A 226 -10.08 3.79 -7.86
C TYR A 226 -9.93 5.03 -6.95
N LYS A 227 -10.67 5.08 -5.83
CA LYS A 227 -10.85 6.29 -5.00
C LYS A 227 -10.49 6.06 -3.54
N ASP A 228 -10.87 4.91 -2.99
CA ASP A 228 -10.65 4.53 -1.60
C ASP A 228 -9.39 3.63 -1.52
N PRO A 229 -8.68 3.62 -0.38
CA PRO A 229 -7.46 2.83 -0.23
C PRO A 229 -7.72 1.32 -0.39
N ALA A 230 -6.70 0.59 -0.85
CA ALA A 230 -6.80 -0.85 -1.12
C ALA A 230 -7.18 -1.73 0.09
N PHE A 231 -7.07 -1.21 1.32
CA PHE A 231 -7.38 -1.91 2.56
C PHE A 231 -8.21 -1.05 3.51
N PRO A 232 -9.22 -1.61 4.22
CA PRO A 232 -10.03 -0.89 5.20
C PRO A 232 -9.25 -0.54 6.49
N LYS A 233 -8.16 -1.27 6.76
CA LYS A 233 -7.17 -0.96 7.79
C LYS A 233 -5.82 -0.84 7.10
N LEU A 234 -5.19 0.34 7.18
CA LEU A 234 -3.86 0.62 6.62
C LEU A 234 -2.73 0.11 7.52
N LEU A 235 -2.94 0.13 8.84
CA LEU A 235 -1.98 -0.39 9.82
C LEU A 235 -2.53 -1.65 10.50
N PRO A 236 -1.67 -2.62 10.84
CA PRO A 236 -2.08 -3.78 11.62
C PRO A 236 -2.55 -3.38 13.02
N ASP A 237 -3.24 -4.31 13.69
CA ASP A 237 -3.64 -4.17 15.09
C ASP A 237 -2.39 -4.08 16.01
N GLU A 238 -2.47 -3.27 17.06
CA GLU A 238 -1.33 -3.02 17.95
C GLU A 238 -1.17 -4.13 19.01
N ASP A 239 0.04 -4.68 19.14
CA ASP A 239 0.40 -5.52 20.29
C ASP A 239 0.39 -4.69 21.59
N PRO A 240 -0.36 -5.06 22.64
CA PRO A 240 -0.42 -4.31 23.90
C PRO A 240 0.96 -4.07 24.54
N ASN A 241 1.91 -4.99 24.35
CA ASN A 241 3.26 -4.95 24.92
C ASN A 241 4.26 -4.11 24.07
N MET A 242 3.87 -3.65 22.88
CA MET A 242 4.68 -2.84 21.96
C MET A 242 4.06 -1.47 21.65
N ARG A 243 3.00 -1.10 22.38
CA ARG A 243 2.20 0.09 22.13
C ARG A 243 2.93 1.36 22.55
N GLN A 244 3.25 2.22 21.57
CA GLN A 244 3.59 3.62 21.85
C GLN A 244 2.30 4.39 22.21
N PRO A 245 2.35 5.36 23.13
CA PRO A 245 1.13 6.00 23.64
C PRO A 245 0.40 6.88 22.62
N TYR A 246 1.10 7.36 21.60
CA TYR A 246 0.59 8.25 20.55
C TYR A 246 1.14 7.84 19.18
N THR A 247 0.41 8.16 18.11
CA THR A 247 0.85 7.95 16.72
C THR A 247 1.10 9.31 16.05
N LEU A 248 2.28 9.49 15.46
CA LEU A 248 2.66 10.70 14.74
C LEU A 248 2.77 10.41 13.25
N VAL A 249 1.84 10.97 12.49
CA VAL A 249 1.75 10.83 11.04
C VAL A 249 2.47 12.01 10.38
N LEU A 250 3.46 11.72 9.54
CA LEU A 250 4.35 12.71 8.93
C LEU A 250 4.23 12.69 7.40
N SER A 251 4.06 13.87 6.80
CA SER A 251 4.23 14.04 5.34
C SER A 251 5.70 13.92 4.91
N LEU A 252 5.95 13.64 3.63
CA LEU A 252 7.32 13.55 3.08
C LEU A 252 7.72 14.84 2.35
N GLU A 253 6.96 15.19 1.31
CA GLU A 253 7.18 16.36 0.45
C GLU A 253 7.00 17.66 1.23
N ASP A 254 7.95 18.60 1.03
CA ASP A 254 8.02 19.92 1.64
C ASP A 254 8.02 19.94 3.20
N LEU A 255 7.89 18.78 3.86
CA LEU A 255 7.97 18.63 5.32
C LEU A 255 9.32 18.11 5.78
N LEU A 256 9.77 16.97 5.25
CA LEU A 256 11.04 16.32 5.64
C LEU A 256 12.10 16.46 4.54
N VAL A 257 11.65 16.45 3.29
CA VAL A 257 12.51 16.60 2.10
C VAL A 257 11.86 17.55 1.11
N HIS A 258 12.68 18.27 0.35
CA HIS A 258 12.24 19.11 -0.76
C HIS A 258 12.89 18.60 -2.04
N SER A 259 12.10 18.37 -3.08
CA SER A 259 12.56 17.86 -4.36
C SER A 259 12.46 18.93 -5.44
N GLU A 260 13.61 19.36 -5.96
CA GLU A 260 13.71 20.32 -7.06
C GLU A 260 14.08 19.58 -8.35
N TRP A 261 13.51 19.98 -9.48
CA TRP A 261 13.92 19.51 -10.80
C TRP A 261 14.63 20.63 -11.57
N SER A 262 15.83 20.32 -12.08
CA SER A 262 16.61 21.22 -12.92
C SER A 262 16.93 20.56 -14.27
N ARG A 263 17.09 21.34 -15.34
CA ARG A 263 17.44 20.82 -16.68
C ARG A 263 18.80 20.13 -16.73
N GLU A 264 19.76 20.64 -15.96
CA GLU A 264 21.16 20.18 -15.98
C GLU A 264 21.40 18.94 -15.10
N HIS A 265 20.75 18.89 -13.92
CA HIS A 265 21.02 17.86 -12.90
C HIS A 265 19.83 16.93 -12.65
N GLY A 266 18.70 17.14 -13.34
CA GLY A 266 17.46 16.39 -13.12
C GLY A 266 16.87 16.65 -11.73
N TRP A 267 16.27 15.61 -11.16
CA TRP A 267 15.70 15.62 -9.81
C TRP A 267 16.79 15.59 -8.73
N ARG A 268 16.78 16.58 -7.85
CA ARG A 268 17.62 16.65 -6.65
C ARG A 268 16.72 16.72 -5.43
N VAL A 269 17.07 15.97 -4.38
CA VAL A 269 16.30 15.95 -3.12
C VAL A 269 17.17 16.49 -2.01
N ALA A 270 16.76 17.60 -1.41
CA ALA A 270 17.36 18.17 -0.22
C ALA A 270 16.68 17.60 1.04
N LYS A 271 17.47 17.33 2.09
CA LYS A 271 16.96 16.92 3.41
C LYS A 271 16.84 18.14 4.32
N ARG A 272 15.70 18.29 5.00
CA ARG A 272 15.46 19.42 5.90
C ARG A 272 16.40 19.38 7.12
N PRO A 273 16.96 20.52 7.55
CA PRO A 273 17.80 20.58 8.75
C PRO A 273 17.09 19.97 9.97
N GLY A 274 17.78 19.10 10.70
CA GLY A 274 17.28 18.49 11.92
C GLY A 274 16.31 17.32 11.77
N VAL A 275 16.00 16.84 10.55
CA VAL A 275 15.11 15.67 10.35
C VAL A 275 15.61 14.41 11.07
N ASP A 276 16.89 14.10 10.99
CA ASP A 276 17.46 12.89 11.63
C ASP A 276 17.24 12.93 13.15
N TYR A 277 17.47 14.11 13.76
CA TYR A 277 17.24 14.35 15.18
C TYR A 277 15.76 14.26 15.54
N PHE A 278 14.89 14.90 14.76
CA PHE A 278 13.44 14.88 14.93
C PHE A 278 12.88 13.45 14.94
N LEU A 279 13.23 12.63 13.95
CA LEU A 279 12.78 11.25 13.85
C LEU A 279 13.34 10.37 14.99
N ARG A 280 14.66 10.40 15.22
CA ARG A 280 15.31 9.58 16.27
C ARG A 280 14.83 9.93 17.68
N TYR A 281 14.61 11.22 17.96
CA TYR A 281 14.15 11.67 19.27
C TYR A 281 12.68 11.32 19.51
N LEU A 282 11.79 11.60 18.54
CA LEU A 282 10.36 11.38 18.71
C LEU A 282 9.93 9.91 18.65
N ASN A 283 10.70 9.02 18.02
CA ASN A 283 10.45 7.57 18.03
C ASN A 283 10.39 6.98 19.47
N GLN A 284 11.01 7.63 20.46
CA GLN A 284 10.91 7.20 21.86
C GLN A 284 9.50 7.40 22.46
N TYR A 285 8.71 8.31 21.89
CA TYR A 285 7.44 8.78 22.42
C TYR A 285 6.24 8.45 21.50
N TYR A 286 6.46 8.41 20.18
CA TYR A 286 5.44 8.28 19.14
C TYR A 286 5.70 7.10 18.21
N GLU A 287 4.64 6.39 17.82
CA GLU A 287 4.66 5.53 16.63
C GLU A 287 4.77 6.43 15.39
N LEU A 288 5.93 6.42 14.72
CA LEU A 288 6.17 7.22 13.53
C LEU A 288 5.60 6.53 12.28
N VAL A 289 4.60 7.15 11.68
CA VAL A 289 3.96 6.73 10.43
C VAL A 289 4.28 7.78 9.36
N LEU A 290 4.97 7.41 8.29
CA LEU A 290 5.14 8.30 7.15
C LEU A 290 3.91 8.14 6.25
N PHE A 291 3.20 9.21 5.93
CA PHE A 291 2.06 9.18 5.02
C PHE A 291 2.24 10.25 3.94
N THR A 292 2.61 9.82 2.73
CA THR A 292 2.94 10.70 1.61
C THR A 292 1.94 10.63 0.45
N SER A 293 1.73 11.75 -0.22
CA SER A 293 1.02 11.87 -1.50
C SER A 293 1.84 11.39 -2.70
N VAL A 294 3.04 10.85 -2.50
CA VAL A 294 3.95 10.36 -3.57
C VAL A 294 3.72 8.87 -3.84
N PRO A 295 3.80 8.38 -5.11
CA PRO A 295 3.73 6.95 -5.40
C PRO A 295 4.89 6.18 -4.77
N SER A 296 4.64 4.94 -4.35
CA SER A 296 5.62 4.08 -3.68
C SER A 296 6.96 3.99 -4.42
N MET A 297 6.93 3.79 -5.74
CA MET A 297 8.09 3.65 -6.62
C MET A 297 9.11 4.81 -6.53
N MET A 298 8.64 6.04 -6.26
CA MET A 298 9.52 7.22 -6.11
C MET A 298 9.88 7.46 -4.64
N ALA A 299 8.90 7.36 -3.75
CA ALA A 299 9.08 7.64 -2.33
C ALA A 299 10.01 6.64 -1.63
N ASP A 300 9.95 5.35 -1.97
CA ASP A 300 10.78 4.30 -1.35
C ASP A 300 12.29 4.56 -1.55
N GLN A 301 12.69 5.04 -2.73
CA GLN A 301 14.10 5.37 -3.02
C GLN A 301 14.63 6.52 -2.17
N VAL A 302 13.77 7.49 -1.85
CA VAL A 302 14.09 8.61 -0.96
C VAL A 302 14.09 8.15 0.49
N LEU A 303 13.09 7.37 0.89
CA LEU A 303 12.93 6.83 2.24
C LEU A 303 14.13 5.97 2.66
N ARG A 304 14.59 5.04 1.81
CA ARG A 304 15.78 4.20 2.07
C ARG A 304 17.05 5.02 2.37
N LYS A 305 17.15 6.24 1.86
CA LYS A 305 18.28 7.17 2.10
C LYS A 305 18.03 8.11 3.29
N LEU A 306 16.77 8.45 3.55
CA LEU A 306 16.36 9.32 4.65
C LEU A 306 16.41 8.59 6.00
N ASP A 307 15.93 7.35 6.02
CA ASP A 307 15.81 6.50 7.19
C ASP A 307 16.40 5.10 6.93
N PRO A 308 17.74 4.98 6.92
CA PRO A 308 18.42 3.71 6.67
C PRO A 308 18.25 2.70 7.81
N TYR A 309 17.80 3.14 9.00
CA TYR A 309 17.61 2.31 10.19
C TYR A 309 16.15 1.89 10.43
N ARG A 310 15.22 2.26 9.54
CA ARG A 310 13.78 1.97 9.64
C ARG A 310 13.18 2.39 10.99
N ILE A 311 13.52 3.61 11.41
CA ILE A 311 12.96 4.30 12.59
C ILE A 311 11.46 4.60 12.38
N ILE A 312 11.07 4.92 11.14
CA ILE A 312 9.69 5.04 10.69
C ILE A 312 9.10 3.63 10.62
N ARG A 313 8.10 3.36 11.45
CA ARG A 313 7.53 2.02 11.61
C ARG A 313 6.67 1.60 10.42
N TRP A 314 5.92 2.55 9.84
CA TRP A 314 4.99 2.29 8.74
C TRP A 314 5.09 3.39 7.66
N PRO A 315 5.58 3.07 6.45
CA PRO A 315 5.48 3.95 5.30
C PRO A 315 4.21 3.69 4.48
N LEU A 316 3.38 4.72 4.37
CA LEU A 316 2.16 4.79 3.58
C LEU A 316 2.36 5.78 2.42
N PHE A 317 2.01 5.33 1.21
CA PHE A 317 2.23 6.06 -0.03
C PHE A 317 0.90 6.56 -0.64
N ARG A 318 0.93 7.16 -1.83
CA ARG A 318 -0.26 7.62 -2.57
C ARG A 318 -1.34 6.53 -2.68
N GLU A 319 -0.95 5.27 -2.83
CA GLU A 319 -1.87 4.12 -2.90
C GLU A 319 -2.73 3.92 -1.63
N ALA A 320 -2.33 4.50 -0.50
CA ALA A 320 -3.07 4.51 0.76
C ALA A 320 -3.89 5.81 0.97
N THR A 321 -3.76 6.81 0.10
CA THR A 321 -4.56 8.04 0.15
C THR A 321 -5.91 7.85 -0.52
N ARG A 322 -6.91 8.61 -0.06
CA ARG A 322 -8.24 8.65 -0.66
C ARG A 322 -8.30 9.76 -1.72
N TYR A 323 -8.76 9.45 -2.93
CA TYR A 323 -8.93 10.44 -4.00
C TYR A 323 -10.38 10.93 -4.07
N LYS A 324 -10.60 12.22 -3.75
CA LYS A 324 -11.93 12.83 -3.71
C LYS A 324 -11.87 14.27 -4.21
N ASP A 325 -12.86 14.67 -4.99
CA ASP A 325 -13.05 16.03 -5.54
C ASP A 325 -11.84 16.61 -6.31
N GLY A 326 -10.92 15.76 -6.79
CA GLY A 326 -9.69 16.15 -7.49
C GLY A 326 -8.42 16.08 -6.63
N GLU A 327 -8.56 15.92 -5.32
CA GLU A 327 -7.50 16.00 -4.31
C GLU A 327 -7.17 14.64 -3.69
N TYR A 328 -5.94 14.50 -3.16
CA TYR A 328 -5.55 13.35 -2.34
C TYR A 328 -5.72 13.70 -0.85
N ILE A 329 -6.53 12.93 -0.14
CA ILE A 329 -6.84 13.11 1.28
C ILE A 329 -6.23 11.96 2.08
N LYS A 330 -5.61 12.28 3.22
CA LYS A 330 -4.99 11.31 4.15
C LYS A 330 -5.99 11.01 5.25
N ASP A 331 -6.95 10.13 4.95
CA ASP A 331 -8.03 9.79 5.89
C ASP A 331 -7.49 9.00 7.10
N LEU A 332 -7.42 9.66 8.26
CA LEU A 332 -6.82 9.09 9.47
C LEU A 332 -7.67 7.95 10.07
N SER A 333 -8.95 7.84 9.71
CA SER A 333 -9.84 6.77 10.21
C SER A 333 -9.38 5.37 9.78
N TYR A 334 -8.75 5.27 8.61
CA TYR A 334 -8.22 4.01 8.06
C TYR A 334 -6.91 3.56 8.74
N LEU A 335 -6.27 4.40 9.56
CA LEU A 335 -5.03 4.04 10.25
C LEU A 335 -5.21 3.00 11.35
N ASN A 336 -6.44 2.63 11.73
CA ASN A 336 -6.68 1.65 12.80
C ASN A 336 -5.98 2.07 14.13
N ARG A 337 -6.11 3.36 14.48
CA ARG A 337 -5.60 4.00 15.68
C ARG A 337 -6.68 4.90 16.30
N ASP A 338 -6.55 5.17 17.58
CA ASP A 338 -7.46 6.05 18.32
C ASP A 338 -7.19 7.52 17.95
N LEU A 339 -8.14 8.18 17.27
CA LEU A 339 -8.01 9.57 16.82
C LEU A 339 -7.79 10.58 17.96
N SER A 340 -8.07 10.24 19.22
CA SER A 340 -7.68 11.09 20.36
C SER A 340 -6.16 11.15 20.58
N LYS A 341 -5.38 10.26 19.93
CA LYS A 341 -3.93 10.08 20.10
C LYS A 341 -3.13 10.08 18.79
N VAL A 342 -3.79 10.40 17.68
CA VAL A 342 -3.15 10.57 16.37
C VAL A 342 -2.89 12.06 16.12
N ILE A 343 -1.68 12.41 15.68
CA ILE A 343 -1.33 13.76 15.23
C ILE A 343 -0.81 13.65 13.79
N LEU A 344 -1.38 14.42 12.87
CA LEU A 344 -0.88 14.57 11.51
C LEU A 344 -0.06 15.85 11.41
N ILE A 345 1.16 15.78 10.87
CA ILE A 345 1.94 16.95 10.47
C ILE A 345 2.06 16.96 8.96
N ASP A 346 1.60 18.05 8.34
CA ASP A 346 1.58 18.19 6.88
C ASP A 346 1.83 19.64 6.44
N THR A 347 1.94 19.86 5.13
CA THR A 347 2.16 21.18 4.50
C THR A 347 1.01 21.62 3.58
N LYS A 348 -0.04 20.80 3.47
CA LYS A 348 -1.25 21.08 2.68
C LYS A 348 -2.48 20.75 3.50
N GLU A 349 -3.37 21.73 3.64
CA GLU A 349 -4.65 21.60 4.37
C GLU A 349 -5.57 20.55 3.73
N GLU A 350 -5.54 20.46 2.39
CA GLU A 350 -6.26 19.45 1.57
C GLU A 350 -6.07 18.02 2.09
N HIS A 351 -4.85 17.67 2.51
CA HIS A 351 -4.53 16.32 2.99
C HIS A 351 -5.25 15.99 4.31
N ALA A 352 -5.53 17.01 5.14
CA ALA A 352 -6.19 16.88 6.44
C ALA A 352 -7.71 17.13 6.39
N ARG A 353 -8.30 17.34 5.21
CA ARG A 353 -9.68 17.83 5.01
C ARG A 353 -10.79 17.03 5.71
N LEU A 354 -10.55 15.77 6.09
CA LEU A 354 -11.50 14.93 6.83
C LEU A 354 -11.32 14.94 8.36
N GLN A 355 -10.13 15.31 8.85
CA GLN A 355 -9.80 15.38 10.28
C GLN A 355 -8.88 16.59 10.58
N PRO A 356 -9.33 17.84 10.31
CA PRO A 356 -8.51 19.03 10.51
C PRO A 356 -8.10 19.24 11.98
N GLU A 357 -8.90 18.78 12.94
CA GLU A 357 -8.64 18.92 14.37
C GLU A 357 -7.47 18.05 14.89
N ASN A 358 -7.00 17.12 14.07
CA ASN A 358 -5.82 16.27 14.33
C ASN A 358 -4.56 16.77 13.61
N ALA A 359 -4.64 17.83 12.81
CA ALA A 359 -3.59 18.26 11.91
C ALA A 359 -2.84 19.51 12.40
N ILE A 360 -1.51 19.46 12.28
CA ILE A 360 -0.60 20.58 12.37
C ILE A 360 -0.13 20.89 10.96
N ILE A 361 -0.63 21.99 10.40
CA ILE A 361 -0.23 22.46 9.07
C ILE A 361 0.94 23.41 9.22
N LEU A 362 2.03 23.14 8.50
CA LEU A 362 3.26 23.93 8.50
C LEU A 362 3.52 24.55 7.13
N ASP A 363 4.25 25.66 7.13
CA ASP A 363 4.76 26.26 5.90
C ASP A 363 5.66 25.26 5.14
N LYS A 364 5.50 25.23 3.81
CA LYS A 364 6.30 24.40 2.90
C LYS A 364 7.77 24.79 2.97
N TRP A 365 8.64 23.82 3.22
CA TRP A 365 10.09 24.05 3.26
C TRP A 365 10.69 24.02 1.85
N LEU A 366 11.12 25.19 1.38
CA LEU A 366 11.69 25.40 0.03
C LEU A 366 13.23 25.19 -0.03
N GLY A 367 13.79 24.32 0.82
CA GLY A 367 15.22 24.00 0.80
C GLY A 367 16.14 24.89 1.66
N ASP A 368 15.64 25.87 2.41
CA ASP A 368 16.49 26.77 3.23
C ASP A 368 17.26 25.99 4.33
N PRO A 369 18.61 25.97 4.31
CA PRO A 369 19.43 25.30 5.32
C PRO A 369 19.40 25.97 6.71
N LYS A 370 18.84 27.18 6.84
CA LYS A 370 18.71 27.89 8.13
C LYS A 370 17.38 27.59 8.84
N ASP A 371 16.47 26.84 8.23
CA ASP A 371 15.20 26.50 8.86
C ASP A 371 15.43 25.72 10.17
N LYS A 372 14.63 26.06 11.19
CA LYS A 372 14.60 25.43 12.51
C LYS A 372 13.20 25.00 12.91
N THR A 373 12.19 25.20 12.06
CA THR A 373 10.77 25.01 12.38
C THR A 373 10.49 23.58 12.84
N LEU A 374 11.08 22.58 12.18
CA LEU A 374 10.91 21.17 12.56
C LEU A 374 11.48 20.87 13.96
N VAL A 375 12.67 21.40 14.28
CA VAL A 375 13.31 21.24 15.60
C VAL A 375 12.54 22.02 16.68
N ALA A 376 11.97 23.17 16.33
CA ALA A 376 11.20 24.02 17.24
C ALA A 376 9.84 23.41 17.65
N LEU A 377 9.33 22.42 16.90
CA LEU A 377 8.14 21.64 17.27
C LEU A 377 8.42 20.53 18.29
N ILE A 378 9.66 20.07 18.41
CA ILE A 378 10.02 18.94 19.30
C ILE A 378 9.54 19.16 20.74
N PRO A 379 9.76 20.33 21.41
CA PRO A 379 9.32 20.54 22.79
C PRO A 379 7.79 20.45 22.97
N PHE A 380 7.01 20.84 21.95
CA PHE A 380 5.56 20.75 21.98
C PHE A 380 5.08 19.29 21.84
N LEU A 381 5.67 18.52 20.92
CA LEU A 381 5.36 17.11 20.74
C LEU A 381 5.81 16.28 21.97
N GLU A 382 7.00 16.55 22.49
CA GLU A 382 7.52 15.96 23.73
C GLU A 382 6.58 16.27 24.92
N TYR A 383 5.98 17.47 24.97
CA TYR A 383 5.05 17.87 26.04
C TYR A 383 3.75 17.09 26.04
N MET A 384 3.12 16.90 24.87
CA MET A 384 1.89 16.12 24.77
C MET A 384 2.11 14.66 25.21
N ALA A 385 3.23 14.06 24.81
CA ALA A 385 3.58 12.70 25.20
C ALA A 385 3.98 12.57 26.68
N GLY A 386 4.81 13.50 27.18
CA GLY A 386 5.32 13.49 28.56
C GLY A 386 4.28 13.80 29.63
N MET A 387 3.27 14.63 29.30
CA MET A 387 2.15 14.93 30.19
C MET A 387 1.05 13.85 30.18
N GLY A 388 1.03 12.96 29.18
CA GLY A 388 -0.02 11.95 29.05
C GLY A 388 -1.40 12.55 28.77
N VAL A 389 -1.49 13.47 27.81
CA VAL A 389 -2.77 14.11 27.41
C VAL A 389 -3.74 13.06 26.86
N ASP A 390 -4.95 12.95 27.43
CA ASP A 390 -5.95 11.95 26.99
C ASP A 390 -6.46 12.20 25.56
N ASP A 391 -6.67 13.46 25.15
CA ASP A 391 -7.11 13.82 23.80
C ASP A 391 -6.31 15.03 23.25
N VAL A 392 -5.44 14.76 22.27
CA VAL A 392 -4.55 15.75 21.64
C VAL A 392 -5.31 16.89 20.96
N ARG A 393 -6.52 16.64 20.47
CA ARG A 393 -7.33 17.61 19.70
C ARG A 393 -7.75 18.79 20.57
N THR A 394 -7.90 18.58 21.88
CA THR A 394 -8.20 19.66 22.85
C THR A 394 -7.04 20.62 23.00
N VAL A 395 -5.80 20.11 22.94
CA VAL A 395 -4.57 20.91 23.02
C VAL A 395 -4.35 21.64 21.71
N LEU A 396 -4.47 20.96 20.56
CA LEU A 396 -4.32 21.56 19.23
C LEU A 396 -5.29 22.74 19.01
N LYS A 397 -6.57 22.58 19.38
CA LYS A 397 -7.57 23.66 19.39
C LYS A 397 -7.14 24.91 20.15
N SER A 398 -6.34 24.76 21.20
CA SER A 398 -5.84 25.90 21.98
C SER A 398 -4.73 26.70 21.28
N PHE A 399 -4.18 26.20 20.17
CA PHE A 399 -3.13 26.86 19.35
C PHE A 399 -3.62 27.15 17.92
N GLU A 400 -4.92 27.05 17.64
CA GLU A 400 -5.48 27.41 16.33
C GLU A 400 -5.22 28.89 16.01
N GLY A 401 -4.69 29.14 14.81
CA GLY A 401 -4.35 30.50 14.34
C GLY A 401 -3.06 31.09 14.91
N THR A 402 -2.27 30.34 15.70
CA THR A 402 -0.97 30.80 16.22
C THR A 402 0.19 29.92 15.75
N ASN A 403 1.41 30.47 15.75
CA ASN A 403 2.62 29.69 15.48
C ASN A 403 2.96 28.85 16.72
N ILE A 404 2.68 27.54 16.65
CA ILE A 404 2.76 26.62 17.79
C ILE A 404 4.10 26.71 18.54
N PRO A 405 5.29 26.63 17.90
CA PRO A 405 6.57 26.75 18.61
C PRO A 405 6.72 28.05 19.42
N VAL A 406 6.36 29.19 18.83
CA VAL A 406 6.53 30.51 19.46
C VAL A 406 5.55 30.70 20.61
N GLU A 407 4.32 30.24 20.48
CA GLU A 407 3.36 30.32 21.59
C GLU A 407 3.69 29.31 22.69
N PHE A 408 4.05 28.08 22.33
CA PHE A 408 4.45 27.06 23.30
C PHE A 408 5.64 27.54 24.16
N ALA A 409 6.67 28.15 23.56
CA ALA A 409 7.78 28.73 24.31
C ALA A 409 7.36 29.84 25.29
N LYS A 410 6.36 30.67 24.93
CA LYS A 410 5.77 31.67 25.85
C LYS A 410 5.01 31.01 27.00
N ARG A 411 4.21 29.98 26.71
CA ARG A 411 3.47 29.20 27.72
C ARG A 411 4.44 28.46 28.66
N GLU A 412 5.49 27.82 28.14
CA GLU A 412 6.55 27.18 28.92
C GLU A 412 7.23 28.17 29.87
N LYS A 413 7.62 29.36 29.38
CA LYS A 413 8.22 30.40 30.23
C LYS A 413 7.27 30.85 31.35
N ALA A 414 5.99 31.07 31.04
CA ALA A 414 4.99 31.45 32.04
C ALA A 414 4.75 30.35 33.09
N MET A 415 4.81 29.07 32.69
CA MET A 415 4.73 27.93 33.62
C MET A 415 5.99 27.84 34.50
N ARG A 416 7.18 28.04 33.93
CA ARG A 416 8.46 28.11 34.68
C ARG A 416 8.45 29.22 35.72
N GLU A 417 8.06 30.44 35.35
CA GLU A 417 7.94 31.58 36.27
C GLU A 417 6.86 31.38 37.36
N ARG A 418 5.84 30.55 37.14
CA ARG A 418 4.83 30.18 38.16
C ARG A 418 5.39 29.13 39.12
N PHE A 419 6.00 28.08 38.60
CA PHE A 419 6.62 27.02 39.39
C PHE A 419 7.73 27.56 40.30
N GLU A 420 8.58 28.45 39.80
CA GLU A 420 9.62 29.12 40.60
C GLU A 420 9.03 29.93 41.77
N LYS A 421 7.88 30.59 41.58
CA LYS A 421 7.18 31.32 42.65
C LYS A 421 6.58 30.37 43.68
N GLU A 422 5.90 29.31 43.24
CA GLU A 422 5.34 28.28 44.12
C GLU A 422 6.44 27.58 44.94
N LEU A 423 7.55 27.23 44.30
CA LEU A 423 8.70 26.60 44.95
C LEU A 423 9.40 27.56 45.93
N ALA A 424 9.55 28.84 45.59
CA ALA A 424 10.07 29.84 46.52
C ALA A 424 9.12 30.09 47.71
N GLU A 425 7.80 30.00 47.51
CA GLU A 425 6.83 30.02 48.61
C GLU A 425 6.90 28.76 49.47
N GLU A 426 7.02 27.58 48.89
CA GLU A 426 7.23 26.34 49.64
C GLU A 426 8.52 26.37 50.44
N GLN A 427 9.63 26.83 49.87
CA GLN A 427 10.90 26.97 50.59
C GLN A 427 10.79 27.94 51.77
N LYS A 428 10.00 29.02 51.65
CA LYS A 428 9.69 29.93 52.77
C LYS A 428 8.77 29.28 53.83
N LYS A 429 7.91 28.35 53.44
CA LYS A 429 6.97 27.63 54.34
C LYS A 429 7.62 26.39 55.01
N ARG A 430 8.67 25.81 54.43
CA ARG A 430 9.37 24.62 54.97
C ARG A 430 10.25 25.01 56.17
N PRO A 431 10.17 24.30 57.31
CA PRO A 431 11.06 24.55 58.45
C PRO A 431 12.51 24.18 58.09
N LYS A 432 13.48 24.96 58.59
CA LYS A 432 14.93 24.83 58.26
C LYS A 432 15.58 23.49 58.67
N VAL A 433 14.88 22.64 59.42
CA VAL A 433 15.35 21.31 59.85
C VAL A 433 14.27 20.28 59.48
N GLY A 434 14.37 19.72 58.27
CA GLY A 434 13.46 18.69 57.77
C GLY A 434 14.09 17.30 57.77
N MET A 435 13.28 16.27 58.06
CA MET A 435 13.71 14.85 58.21
C MET A 435 14.62 14.34 57.07
N GLY A 436 14.38 14.77 55.83
CA GLY A 436 15.19 14.39 54.66
C GLY A 436 16.65 14.86 54.70
N SER A 437 16.94 16.00 55.34
CA SER A 437 18.32 16.48 55.53
C SER A 437 19.13 15.55 56.42
N LEU A 438 18.48 14.87 57.37
CA LEU A 438 19.11 13.97 58.32
C LEU A 438 19.42 12.62 57.64
N ALA A 439 18.55 12.15 56.74
CA ALA A 439 18.81 10.99 55.89
C ALA A 439 20.01 11.20 54.94
N SER A 440 20.08 12.37 54.27
CA SER A 440 21.23 12.70 53.41
C SER A 440 22.53 12.85 54.21
N ALA A 441 22.48 13.42 55.43
CA ALA A 441 23.64 13.53 56.31
C ALA A 441 24.12 12.16 56.87
N LEU A 442 23.21 11.19 57.02
CA LEU A 442 23.53 9.80 57.39
C LEU A 442 24.01 8.93 56.22
N GLY A 443 24.25 9.52 55.04
CA GLY A 443 24.76 8.78 53.88
C GLY A 443 23.75 7.83 53.21
N LEU A 444 22.49 7.84 53.66
CA LEU A 444 21.37 7.14 53.02
C LEU A 444 21.01 7.85 51.71
N LYS A 445 21.83 7.64 50.69
CA LYS A 445 21.47 7.91 49.30
C LYS A 445 20.27 7.02 48.98
N SER A 446 19.11 7.64 48.79
CA SER A 446 17.90 6.96 48.32
C SER A 446 18.26 6.13 47.09
N THR A 447 17.74 4.90 47.05
CA THR A 447 18.15 3.86 46.12
C THR A 447 18.15 4.38 44.68
N ARG A 448 19.34 4.54 44.09
CA ARG A 448 19.48 4.68 42.64
C ARG A 448 18.81 3.46 42.01
N THR A 449 17.88 3.68 41.09
CA THR A 449 17.35 2.61 40.25
C THR A 449 18.50 2.00 39.44
N LEU A 450 18.37 0.73 39.03
CA LEU A 450 19.46 -0.02 38.38
C LEU A 450 20.04 0.71 37.15
N ASP A 451 19.21 1.50 36.46
CA ASP A 451 19.56 2.23 35.23
C ASP A 451 20.22 3.60 35.47
N GLY A 452 20.53 3.96 36.73
CA GLY A 452 21.22 5.21 37.07
C GLY A 452 20.35 6.46 37.03
N GLU A 453 19.03 6.31 37.02
CA GLU A 453 18.09 7.43 37.02
C GLU A 453 17.93 8.06 38.41
N GLN A 454 17.65 9.37 38.43
CA GLN A 454 17.16 10.06 39.62
C GLN A 454 15.68 9.75 39.79
N SER A 455 15.23 9.46 41.01
CA SER A 455 13.79 9.27 41.25
C SER A 455 13.03 10.59 40.98
N PRO A 456 11.75 10.57 40.54
CA PRO A 456 10.99 11.81 40.32
C PRO A 456 10.90 12.69 41.57
N SER A 457 10.87 12.06 42.75
CA SER A 457 10.97 12.68 44.07
C SER A 457 12.32 13.38 44.33
N GLU A 458 13.43 12.82 43.83
CA GLU A 458 14.76 13.41 43.96
C GLU A 458 14.97 14.57 42.99
N GLY A 459 14.46 14.47 41.75
CA GLY A 459 14.45 15.60 40.81
C GLY A 459 13.63 16.78 41.32
N LEU A 460 12.47 16.51 41.95
CA LEU A 460 11.68 17.54 42.63
C LEU A 460 12.40 18.11 43.85
N ALA A 461 13.14 17.30 44.60
CA ALA A 461 13.98 17.77 45.71
C ALA A 461 15.18 18.63 45.25
N GLN A 462 15.68 18.41 44.03
CA GLN A 462 16.65 19.28 43.34
C GLN A 462 16.00 20.56 42.78
N GLY A 463 14.68 20.71 42.88
CA GLY A 463 13.93 21.86 42.37
C GLY A 463 13.76 21.88 40.86
N LYS A 464 14.04 20.77 40.16
CA LYS A 464 13.76 20.64 38.72
C LYS A 464 12.27 20.41 38.49
N MET A 465 11.69 21.05 37.47
CA MET A 465 10.34 20.69 37.05
C MET A 465 10.30 19.26 36.53
N LEU A 466 9.14 18.61 36.67
CA LEU A 466 8.88 17.30 36.07
C LEU A 466 9.21 17.27 34.57
N TRP A 467 8.93 18.38 33.88
CA TRP A 467 9.26 18.61 32.49
C TRP A 467 10.76 18.49 32.18
N ASP A 468 11.61 19.20 32.93
CA ASP A 468 13.05 19.17 32.71
C ASP A 468 13.64 17.76 32.98
N GLN A 469 13.03 16.99 33.91
CA GLN A 469 13.40 15.59 34.17
C GLN A 469 13.04 14.65 33.01
N ILE A 470 11.84 14.80 32.41
CA ILE A 470 11.42 14.04 31.22
C ILE A 470 12.37 14.34 30.05
N ARG A 471 12.77 15.61 29.90
CA ARG A 471 13.66 16.05 28.83
C ARG A 471 15.09 15.53 29.00
N GLU A 472 15.64 15.58 30.22
CA GLU A 472 16.92 14.96 30.55
C GLU A 472 16.91 13.44 30.28
N ARG A 473 15.80 12.74 30.57
CA ARG A 473 15.62 11.32 30.25
C ARG A 473 15.63 11.08 28.74
N GLY A 474 14.84 11.83 27.98
CA GLY A 474 14.77 11.71 26.51
C GLY A 474 16.10 12.00 25.82
N GLN A 475 16.85 13.00 26.32
CA GLN A 475 18.19 13.32 25.84
C GLN A 475 19.19 12.20 26.12
N LYS A 476 19.21 11.63 27.34
CA LYS A 476 20.06 10.47 27.67
C LYS A 476 19.74 9.26 26.79
N ASN A 477 18.46 8.93 26.63
CA ASN A 477 18.01 7.86 25.75
C ASN A 477 18.44 8.09 24.29
N TYR A 478 18.34 9.32 23.80
CA TYR A 478 18.80 9.69 22.46
C TYR A 478 20.32 9.52 22.33
N GLU A 479 21.10 9.99 23.31
CA GLU A 479 22.56 9.80 23.31
C GLU A 479 22.97 8.32 23.37
N MET A 480 22.21 7.47 24.06
CA MET A 480 22.43 6.01 24.08
C MET A 480 22.16 5.40 22.70
N ILE A 481 21.00 5.69 22.10
CA ILE A 481 20.65 5.24 20.73
C ILE A 481 21.70 5.72 19.71
N GLU A 482 22.18 6.97 19.83
CA GLU A 482 23.18 7.52 18.92
C GLU A 482 24.57 6.87 19.08
N LYS A 483 24.95 6.46 20.29
CA LYS A 483 26.17 5.65 20.53
C LYS A 483 26.02 4.25 19.93
N GLU A 484 24.91 3.59 20.18
CA GLU A 484 24.64 2.25 19.64
C GLU A 484 24.60 2.25 18.10
N ILE A 485 23.99 3.26 17.47
CA ILE A 485 24.02 3.49 16.02
C ILE A 485 25.45 3.73 15.52
N ARG A 486 26.27 4.49 16.25
CA ARG A 486 27.67 4.75 15.85
C ARG A 486 28.57 3.51 15.95
N GLU A 487 28.32 2.65 16.93
CA GLU A 487 29.12 1.44 17.17
C GLU A 487 28.66 0.24 16.32
N ASN A 488 27.34 0.08 16.12
CA ASN A 488 26.75 -1.11 15.48
C ASN A 488 26.04 -0.84 14.15
N GLY A 489 25.89 0.43 13.74
CA GLY A 489 25.08 0.81 12.58
C GLY A 489 25.49 0.13 11.27
N GLU A 490 26.78 0.03 10.97
CA GLU A 490 27.27 -0.66 9.76
C GLU A 490 26.93 -2.15 9.77
N LYS A 491 27.00 -2.79 10.94
CA LYS A 491 26.63 -4.20 11.12
C LYS A 491 25.14 -4.43 10.88
N TRP A 492 24.28 -3.58 11.45
CA TRP A 492 22.83 -3.67 11.23
C TRP A 492 22.44 -3.41 9.78
N LEU A 493 23.11 -2.47 9.09
CA LEU A 493 22.88 -2.21 7.66
C LEU A 493 23.29 -3.40 6.80
N ALA A 494 24.42 -4.06 7.10
CA ALA A 494 24.85 -5.27 6.42
C ALA A 494 23.90 -6.46 6.67
N GLU A 495 23.43 -6.63 7.91
CA GLU A 495 22.47 -7.66 8.30
C GLU A 495 21.11 -7.48 7.59
N MET A 496 20.57 -6.26 7.58
CA MET A 496 19.34 -5.94 6.85
C MET A 496 19.48 -6.10 5.33
N ALA A 497 20.64 -5.76 4.75
CA ALA A 497 20.89 -5.96 3.33
C ALA A 497 20.93 -7.47 2.97
N ALA A 498 21.63 -8.28 3.77
CA ALA A 498 21.66 -9.73 3.60
C ALA A 498 20.27 -10.37 3.79
N GLU A 499 19.46 -9.86 4.73
CA GLU A 499 18.05 -10.26 4.88
C GLU A 499 17.22 -9.89 3.65
N GLU A 500 17.31 -8.67 3.13
CA GLU A 500 16.55 -8.23 1.94
C GLU A 500 16.94 -9.07 0.71
N GLU A 501 18.23 -9.39 0.54
CA GLU A 501 18.69 -10.29 -0.52
C GLU A 501 18.15 -11.71 -0.34
N LYS A 502 18.18 -12.26 0.88
CA LYS A 502 17.61 -13.59 1.17
C LYS A 502 16.10 -13.61 0.92
N ALA A 503 15.36 -12.61 1.39
CA ALA A 503 13.93 -12.48 1.16
C ALA A 503 13.60 -12.29 -0.33
N ARG A 504 14.48 -11.62 -1.11
CA ARG A 504 14.37 -11.51 -2.57
C ARG A 504 14.64 -12.84 -3.27
N GLN A 505 15.62 -13.63 -2.79
CA GLN A 505 15.89 -14.98 -3.29
C GLN A 505 14.73 -15.94 -2.99
N GLU A 506 14.19 -15.92 -1.77
CA GLU A 506 13.01 -16.70 -1.37
C GLU A 506 11.77 -16.33 -2.20
N GLN A 507 11.54 -15.03 -2.46
CA GLN A 507 10.49 -14.57 -3.37
C GLN A 507 10.71 -15.05 -4.80
N MET A 508 11.93 -14.92 -5.34
CA MET A 508 12.24 -15.44 -6.69
C MET A 508 12.08 -16.97 -6.76
N ALA A 509 12.41 -17.71 -5.69
CA ALA A 509 12.19 -19.15 -5.60
C ALA A 509 10.69 -19.50 -5.54
N GLN A 510 9.89 -18.75 -4.76
CA GLN A 510 8.42 -18.90 -4.71
C GLN A 510 7.76 -18.55 -6.05
N MET A 511 8.18 -17.47 -6.73
CA MET A 511 7.67 -17.10 -8.05
C MET A 511 8.07 -18.14 -9.11
N LYS A 512 9.32 -18.63 -9.11
CA LYS A 512 9.75 -19.72 -10.00
C LYS A 512 8.96 -21.00 -9.75
N GLY A 513 8.75 -21.39 -8.49
CA GLY A 513 7.95 -22.57 -8.12
C GLY A 513 6.46 -22.44 -8.46
N SER A 514 5.90 -21.24 -8.30
CA SER A 514 4.52 -20.94 -8.71
C SER A 514 4.38 -20.97 -10.24
N PHE A 515 5.36 -20.44 -10.97
CA PHE A 515 5.39 -20.46 -12.44
C PHE A 515 5.56 -21.88 -13.00
N THR A 516 6.48 -22.70 -12.46
CA THR A 516 6.61 -24.11 -12.89
C THR A 516 5.40 -24.96 -12.53
N SER A 517 4.74 -24.66 -11.39
CA SER A 517 3.45 -25.29 -11.03
C SER A 517 2.30 -24.86 -11.94
N MET A 518 2.30 -23.62 -12.45
CA MET A 518 1.27 -23.12 -13.37
C MET A 518 1.44 -23.66 -14.80
N PHE A 519 2.67 -23.91 -15.24
CA PHE A 519 3.01 -24.46 -16.56
C PHE A 519 3.13 -25.99 -16.60
N GLY A 520 2.55 -26.71 -15.63
CA GLY A 520 2.34 -28.15 -15.71
C GLY A 520 3.59 -29.03 -15.53
N ALA A 521 4.72 -28.48 -15.06
CA ALA A 521 5.93 -29.24 -14.76
C ALA A 521 5.90 -29.89 -13.35
N GLY A 522 4.73 -30.35 -12.91
CA GLY A 522 4.59 -31.19 -11.72
C GLY A 522 4.94 -32.63 -12.07
N LYS A 523 6.05 -33.14 -11.54
CA LYS A 523 6.37 -34.57 -11.64
C LYS A 523 5.30 -35.39 -10.90
N ASN A 524 4.78 -36.41 -11.58
CA ASN A 524 4.18 -37.59 -10.93
C ASN A 524 5.25 -38.36 -10.16
#